data_AF-A0A9D9PN18-F1
#
_entry.id   AF-A0A9D9PN18-F1
#
_cell.length_a   1.000
_cell.length_b   1.000
_cell.length_c   1.000
_cell.angle_alpha   90.00
_cell.angle_beta   90.00
_cell.angle_gamma   90.00
#
_symmetry.space_group_name_H-M   'P 1'
#
loop_
_entity.id
_entity.type
_entity.pdbx_description
1 polymer ?
#
loop_
_entity_poly.entity_id
_entity_poly.type
_entity_poly.pdbx_seq_one_letter_code
_entity_poly.pdbx_strand_id
1 'polypeptide(L)'
;MNNFLKDMDQDQQIEYLERRIKRLENKLNGGSAVSKMIESLVGQDVILNIGYEEIKCRILECDDEWIKLSIPQKKKDVTVMRRIAEISKITLDKDGI
;
A
#
# COMPACT_ATOMS: atom_id res chain seq x y z
N MET A 1 2.75 16.97 -34.94
CA MET A 1 2.40 16.32 -33.66
C MET A 1 1.24 17.10 -33.07
N ASN A 2 0.02 16.55 -33.11
CA ASN A 2 -1.14 17.23 -32.52
C ASN A 2 -0.97 17.30 -31.01
N ASN A 3 -0.89 18.51 -30.47
CA ASN A 3 -0.92 18.76 -29.04
C ASN A 3 -2.36 18.52 -28.56
N PHE A 4 -2.74 17.26 -28.35
CA PHE A 4 -4.07 16.84 -27.88
C PHE A 4 -4.54 17.57 -26.61
N LEU A 5 -3.60 18.08 -25.81
CA LEU A 5 -3.90 18.90 -24.64
C LEU A 5 -4.35 20.33 -24.97
N LYS A 6 -3.94 20.91 -26.09
CA LYS A 6 -4.27 22.32 -26.46
C LYS A 6 -5.75 22.52 -26.78
N ASP A 7 -6.45 21.45 -27.14
CA ASP A 7 -7.87 21.49 -27.53
C ASP A 7 -8.81 21.29 -26.32
N MET A 8 -8.26 21.06 -25.12
CA MET A 8 -9.00 20.88 -23.86
C MET A 8 -9.02 22.18 -23.06
N ASP A 9 -10.12 22.46 -22.37
CA ASP A 9 -10.20 23.57 -21.41
C ASP A 9 -9.24 23.34 -20.24
N GLN A 10 -8.81 24.42 -19.58
CA GLN A 10 -7.79 24.35 -18.51
C GLN A 10 -8.17 23.36 -17.40
N ASP A 11 -9.43 23.34 -16.98
CA ASP A 11 -9.92 22.41 -15.95
C ASP A 11 -9.79 20.95 -16.38
N GLN A 12 -10.08 20.66 -17.66
CA GLN A 12 -9.94 19.32 -18.22
C GLN A 12 -8.47 18.90 -18.34
N GLN A 13 -7.58 19.85 -18.66
CA GLN A 13 -6.14 19.61 -18.69
C GLN A 13 -5.61 19.28 -17.29
N ILE A 14 -6.04 20.03 -16.27
CA ILE A 14 -5.67 19.81 -14.87
C ILE A 14 -6.15 18.42 -14.43
N GLU A 15 -7.43 18.09 -14.63
CA GLU A 15 -7.98 16.79 -14.26
C GLU A 15 -7.26 15.62 -14.98
N TYR A 16 -6.93 15.80 -16.26
CA TYR A 16 -6.18 14.81 -17.02
C TYR A 16 -4.78 14.59 -16.44
N LEU A 17 -4.08 15.67 -16.10
CA LEU A 17 -2.75 15.61 -15.51
C LEU A 17 -2.78 14.99 -14.12
N GLU A 18 -3.74 15.35 -13.26
CA GLU A 18 -3.94 14.75 -11.93
C GLU A 18 -4.18 13.24 -12.03
N ARG A 19 -5.07 12.79 -12.92
CA ARG A 19 -5.32 11.35 -13.16
C ARG A 19 -4.06 10.62 -13.63
N ARG A 20 -3.24 11.29 -14.43
CA ARG A 20 -2.01 10.72 -15.00
C ARG A 20 -0.88 10.66 -13.97
N ILE A 21 -0.77 11.66 -13.10
CA ILE A 21 0.10 11.66 -11.91
C ILE A 21 -0.29 10.51 -10.99
N LYS A 22 -1.57 10.39 -10.61
CA LYS A 22 -2.07 9.28 -9.76
C LYS A 22 -1.76 7.90 -10.34
N ARG A 23 -1.90 7.72 -11.66
CA ARG A 23 -1.52 6.46 -12.34
C ARG A 23 -0.02 6.20 -12.32
N LEU A 24 0.80 7.25 -12.42
CA LEU A 24 2.26 7.14 -12.36
C LEU A 24 2.73 6.82 -10.94
N GLU A 25 2.17 7.47 -9.93
CA GLU A 25 2.41 7.18 -8.51
C GLU A 25 2.02 5.74 -8.17
N ASN A 26 0.83 5.29 -8.59
CA ASN A 26 0.38 3.92 -8.40
C ASN A 26 1.31 2.90 -9.08
N LYS A 27 1.89 3.23 -10.24
CA LYS A 27 2.87 2.37 -10.92
C LYS A 27 4.23 2.35 -10.21
N LEU A 28 4.68 3.47 -9.68
CA LEU A 28 5.94 3.62 -8.95
C LEU A 28 5.92 2.89 -7.61
N ASN A 29 4.78 2.96 -6.90
CA ASN A 29 4.63 2.39 -5.56
C ASN A 29 4.23 0.90 -5.54
N GLY A 30 4.47 0.15 -6.63
CA GLY A 30 4.28 -1.30 -6.66
C GLY A 30 2.98 -1.80 -7.31
N GLY A 31 2.17 -0.92 -7.91
CA GLY A 31 1.03 -1.30 -8.75
C GLY A 31 -0.08 -2.09 -8.04
N SER A 32 -1.19 -2.33 -8.76
CA SER A 32 -2.33 -3.11 -8.23
C SER A 32 -1.99 -4.56 -7.88
N ALA A 33 -0.77 -5.04 -8.15
CA ALA A 33 -0.39 -6.43 -7.89
C ALA A 33 0.04 -6.62 -6.44
N VAL A 34 0.82 -5.68 -5.89
CA VAL A 34 1.26 -5.72 -4.49
C VAL A 34 0.09 -5.42 -3.56
N SER A 35 -0.72 -4.38 -3.84
CA SER A 35 -1.91 -4.09 -3.02
C SER A 35 -2.90 -5.25 -3.02
N LYS A 36 -3.19 -5.87 -4.17
CA LYS A 36 -4.04 -7.08 -4.24
C LYS A 36 -3.42 -8.29 -3.53
N MET A 37 -2.10 -8.45 -3.57
CA MET A 37 -1.42 -9.51 -2.84
C MET A 37 -1.57 -9.31 -1.33
N ILE A 38 -1.40 -8.08 -0.84
CA ILE A 38 -1.59 -7.73 0.57
C ILE A 38 -3.05 -7.88 1.00
N GLU A 39 -3.99 -7.47 0.15
CA GLU A 39 -5.43 -7.63 0.39
C GLU A 39 -5.79 -9.11 0.62
N SER A 40 -5.14 -10.04 -0.10
CA SER A 40 -5.32 -11.48 0.12
C SER A 40 -4.74 -12.00 1.46
N LEU A 41 -3.89 -11.22 2.12
CA LEU A 41 -3.28 -11.53 3.40
C LEU A 41 -4.03 -10.90 4.58
N VAL A 42 -5.13 -10.17 4.32
CA VAL A 42 -6.00 -9.63 5.37
C VAL A 42 -6.52 -10.78 6.26
N GLY A 43 -6.40 -10.60 7.58
CA GLY A 43 -6.75 -11.60 8.60
C GLY A 43 -5.64 -12.61 8.91
N GLN A 44 -4.52 -12.60 8.18
CA GLN A 44 -3.40 -13.52 8.39
C GLN A 44 -2.30 -12.89 9.25
N ASP A 45 -1.57 -13.76 9.96
CA ASP A 45 -0.38 -13.39 10.70
C ASP A 45 0.83 -13.38 9.76
N VAL A 46 1.52 -12.24 9.72
CA VAL A 46 2.61 -11.97 8.78
C VAL A 46 3.80 -11.35 9.50
N ILE A 47 4.96 -11.53 8.88
CA ILE A 47 6.20 -10.88 9.24
C ILE A 47 6.48 -9.82 8.17
N LEU A 48 6.44 -8.56 8.57
CA LEU A 48 6.72 -7.40 7.72
C LEU A 48 8.13 -6.89 7.97
N ASN A 49 8.84 -6.59 6.89
CA ASN A 49 10.07 -5.81 6.97
C ASN A 49 9.79 -4.39 6.50
N ILE A 50 9.96 -3.43 7.41
CA ILE A 50 9.84 -2.00 7.15
C ILE A 50 11.25 -1.42 7.29
N GLY A 51 11.88 -1.08 6.16
CA GLY A 51 13.28 -0.68 6.14
C GLY A 51 14.20 -1.80 6.68
N TYR A 52 14.74 -1.60 7.89
CA TYR A 52 15.63 -2.54 8.59
C TYR A 52 14.98 -3.26 9.78
N GLU A 53 13.72 -2.97 10.09
CA GLU A 53 13.00 -3.58 11.21
C GLU A 53 12.07 -4.71 10.74
N GLU A 54 12.14 -5.84 11.44
CA GLU A 54 11.23 -6.98 11.25
C GLU A 54 10.13 -6.96 12.32
N ILE A 55 8.87 -6.95 11.89
CA ILE A 55 7.70 -6.83 12.76
C ILE A 55 6.73 -7.98 12.48
N LYS A 56 6.47 -8.79 13.50
CA LYS A 56 5.36 -9.76 13.49
C LYS A 56 4.05 -9.04 13.78
N CYS A 57 3.07 -9.18 12.89
CA CYS A 57 1.79 -8.52 13.04
C CYS A 57 0.68 -9.23 12.24
N ARG A 58 -0.57 -8.93 12.58
CA ARG A 58 -1.74 -9.35 11.82
C ARG A 58 -2.22 -8.24 10.92
N ILE A 59 -2.48 -8.54 9.64
CA ILE A 59 -3.10 -7.55 8.73
C ILE A 59 -4.59 -7.49 9.05
N LEU A 60 -5.10 -6.30 9.37
CA LEU A 60 -6.51 -6.08 9.66
C LEU A 60 -7.27 -5.58 8.42
N GLU A 61 -6.72 -4.58 7.74
CA GLU A 61 -7.32 -3.92 6.57
C GLU A 61 -6.19 -3.43 5.64
N CYS A 62 -6.45 -3.37 4.34
CA CYS A 62 -5.51 -2.86 3.34
C CYS A 62 -6.27 -2.09 2.26
N ASP A 63 -5.76 -0.91 1.92
CA ASP A 63 -6.22 -0.08 0.80
C ASP A 63 -5.08 0.05 -0.25
N ASP A 64 -5.21 0.97 -1.21
CA ASP A 64 -4.18 1.17 -2.25
C ASP A 64 -2.87 1.80 -1.72
N GLU A 65 -2.92 2.54 -0.61
CA GLU A 65 -1.78 3.29 -0.08
C GLU A 65 -1.41 2.89 1.35
N TRP A 66 -2.39 2.37 2.11
CA TRP A 66 -2.28 2.15 3.56
C TRP A 66 -2.57 0.71 3.94
N ILE A 67 -1.85 0.23 4.95
CA ILE A 67 -2.09 -1.05 5.61
C ILE A 67 -2.33 -0.82 7.10
N LYS A 68 -3.33 -1.49 7.65
CA LYS A 68 -3.66 -1.49 9.07
C LYS A 68 -3.23 -2.81 9.68
N LEU A 69 -2.42 -2.72 10.73
CA LEU A 69 -1.73 -3.85 11.34
C LEU A 69 -2.04 -3.92 12.82
N SER A 70 -2.22 -5.12 13.34
CA SER A 70 -2.25 -5.41 14.77
C SER A 70 -0.91 -5.99 15.19
N ILE A 71 -0.16 -5.27 16.01
CA ILE A 71 1.10 -5.74 16.58
C ILE A 71 0.79 -6.32 17.97
N PRO A 72 0.98 -7.64 18.16
CA PRO A 72 0.80 -8.28 19.45
C PRO A 72 1.87 -7.80 20.43
N GLN A 73 1.46 -7.40 21.63
CA GLN A 73 2.40 -7.11 22.73
C GLN A 73 1.96 -7.85 23.99
N LYS A 74 2.92 -8.05 24.92
CA LYS A 74 2.73 -8.80 26.17
C LYS A 74 1.54 -8.35 27.04
N LYS A 75 1.04 -7.12 26.87
CA LYS A 75 -0.07 -6.57 27.68
C LYS A 75 -1.31 -6.25 26.85
N LYS A 76 -1.14 -5.70 25.65
CA LYS A 76 -2.24 -5.29 24.78
C LYS A 76 -1.74 -5.15 23.35
N ASP A 77 -2.55 -5.59 22.40
CA ASP A 77 -2.26 -5.41 20.98
C ASP A 77 -2.31 -3.93 20.61
N VAL A 78 -1.35 -3.51 19.79
CA VAL A 78 -1.23 -2.15 19.29
C VAL A 78 -1.59 -2.13 17.81
N THR A 79 -2.63 -1.38 17.46
CA THR A 79 -3.00 -1.16 16.07
C THR A 79 -2.22 0.00 15.48
N VAL A 80 -1.55 -0.23 14.35
CA VAL A 80 -0.78 0.80 13.63
C VAL A 80 -1.19 0.85 12.16
N MET A 81 -1.11 2.04 11.57
CA MET A 81 -1.26 2.23 10.12
C MET A 81 0.10 2.57 9.52
N ARG A 82 0.42 1.95 8.38
CA ARG A 82 1.68 2.12 7.65
C ARG A 82 1.41 2.28 6.16
N ARG A 83 2.33 2.97 5.47
CA ARG A 83 2.26 3.09 4.01
C ARG A 83 2.75 1.79 3.38
N ILE A 84 2.05 1.31 2.36
CA ILE A 84 2.47 0.10 1.61
C ILE A 84 3.85 0.32 0.98
N ALA A 85 4.15 1.55 0.56
CA ALA A 85 5.44 1.92 -0.01
C ALA A 85 6.63 1.78 0.97
N GLU A 86 6.39 1.71 2.28
CA GLU A 86 7.45 1.50 3.29
C GLU A 86 7.78 0.01 3.48
N ILE A 87 6.97 -0.89 2.94
CA ILE A 87 7.11 -2.33 3.12
C ILE A 87 8.11 -2.87 2.10
N SER A 88 9.23 -3.38 2.60
CA SER A 88 10.29 -3.98 1.77
C SER A 88 10.03 -5.46 1.48
N LYS A 89 9.43 -6.18 2.44
CA LYS A 89 9.18 -7.63 2.33
C LYS A 89 8.02 -8.04 3.22
N ILE A 90 7.23 -9.01 2.75
CA ILE A 90 6.14 -9.64 3.48
C ILE A 90 6.38 -11.14 3.47
N THR A 91 6.28 -11.78 4.63
CA THR A 91 6.39 -13.24 4.78
C THR A 91 5.21 -13.74 5.61
N LEU A 92 4.60 -14.83 5.20
CA LEU A 92 3.55 -15.48 5.98
C LEU A 92 4.13 -16.20 7.19
N ASP A 93 3.60 -15.90 8.38
CA ASP A 93 3.97 -16.64 9.59
C ASP A 93 3.12 -17.90 9.67
N LYS A 94 3.67 -19.03 9.21
CA LYS A 94 2.98 -20.33 9.20
C LYS A 94 2.89 -20.96 10.59
N ASP A 95 3.69 -20.48 11.54
CA ASP A 95 3.75 -21.00 12.90
C ASP A 95 2.86 -20.22 13.88
N GLY A 96 2.20 -19.15 13.40
CA GLY A 96 1.35 -18.28 14.21
C GLY A 96 2.14 -17.40 15.18
N ILE A 97 1.46 -16.38 15.70
CA ILE A 97 1.98 -15.50 16.77
C ILE A 97 1.61 -16.08 18.13
#